data_AF-A0A1H3IL40-F1
#
_entry.id   AF-A0A1H3IL40-F1
#
_cell.length_a   1.000
_cell.length_b   1.000
_cell.length_c   1.000
_cell.angle_alpha   90.00
_cell.angle_beta   90.00
_cell.angle_gamma   90.00
#
_symmetry.space_group_name_H-M   'P 1'
#
loop_
_entity.id
_entity.type
_entity.pdbx_description
1 polymer ?
#
loop_
_entity_poly.entity_id
_entity_poly.type
_entity_poly.pdbx_seq_one_letter_code
_entity_poly.pdbx_strand_id
1 'polypeptide(L)'
;MTFVGRRPNVVFVVALLVLAAGTVGVTVLYQSSVSAVETQNSQLREQNEQLREDLQTARDRVSSLESQVSQLESEIESLESQLEQVRSDRDAAREDLQTVCEQWPQENESVPEACDNVE
;
A
#
# COMPACT_ATOMS: atom_id res chain seq x y z
N MET A 1 -71.70 31.94 -8.10
CA MET A 1 -72.72 31.06 -8.72
C MET A 1 -72.82 29.81 -7.88
N THR A 2 -74.02 29.57 -7.38
CA THR A 2 -74.43 28.66 -6.32
C THR A 2 -74.44 27.21 -6.82
N PHE A 3 -73.51 26.37 -6.32
CA PHE A 3 -73.48 24.94 -6.62
C PHE A 3 -74.47 24.19 -5.70
N VAL A 4 -75.73 24.26 -6.12
CA VAL A 4 -76.78 23.23 -6.08
C VAL A 4 -76.72 22.21 -4.93
N GLY A 5 -77.68 22.35 -4.01
CA GLY A 5 -78.04 21.35 -3.00
C GLY A 5 -78.75 20.13 -3.59
N ARG A 6 -77.99 19.09 -3.94
CA ARG A 6 -78.48 17.72 -4.10
C ARG A 6 -77.67 16.83 -3.14
N ARG A 7 -78.34 15.97 -2.36
CA ARG A 7 -77.65 15.06 -1.42
C ARG A 7 -76.53 14.35 -2.18
N PRO A 8 -75.25 14.53 -1.81
CA PRO A 8 -74.16 13.88 -2.52
C PRO A 8 -74.38 12.38 -2.46
N ASN A 9 -74.23 11.69 -3.59
CA ASN A 9 -74.31 10.23 -3.60
C ASN A 9 -73.18 9.71 -2.70
N VAL A 10 -73.52 9.05 -1.59
CA VAL A 10 -72.58 8.59 -0.57
C VAL A 10 -71.45 7.78 -1.19
N VAL A 11 -71.76 7.00 -2.24
CA VAL A 11 -70.78 6.23 -3.03
C VAL A 11 -69.71 7.13 -3.65
N PHE A 12 -70.07 8.30 -4.17
CA PHE A 12 -69.12 9.23 -4.80
C PHE A 12 -68.19 9.90 -3.77
N VAL A 13 -68.72 10.21 -2.59
CA VAL A 13 -67.92 10.77 -1.47
C VAL A 13 -66.94 9.72 -0.95
N VAL A 14 -67.39 8.47 -0.78
CA VAL A 14 -66.52 7.36 -0.36
C VAL A 14 -65.45 7.08 -1.42
N ALA A 15 -65.79 7.08 -2.71
CA ALA A 15 -64.82 6.88 -3.78
C ALA A 15 -63.73 7.96 -3.81
N LEU A 16 -64.09 9.23 -3.61
CA LEU A 16 -63.13 10.33 -3.52
C LEU A 16 -62.20 10.20 -2.30
N LEU A 17 -62.73 9.79 -1.14
CA LEU A 17 -61.92 9.57 0.05
C LEU A 17 -60.95 8.40 -0.10
N VAL A 18 -61.35 7.31 -0.76
CA VAL A 18 -60.47 6.17 -1.03
C VAL A 18 -59.37 6.55 -2.04
N LEU A 19 -59.67 7.34 -3.06
CA LEU A 19 -58.66 7.85 -3.99
C LEU A 19 -57.68 8.81 -3.30
N ALA A 20 -58.19 9.71 -2.44
CA ALA A 20 -57.36 10.62 -1.67
C ALA A 20 -56.48 9.88 -0.65
N ALA A 21 -57.02 8.90 0.07
CA ALA A 21 -56.26 8.10 1.03
C ALA A 21 -55.27 7.13 0.33
N GLY A 22 -55.68 6.53 -0.78
CA GLY A 22 -54.89 5.58 -1.55
C GLY A 22 -53.67 6.23 -2.21
N THR A 23 -53.80 7.45 -2.71
CA THR A 23 -52.67 8.19 -3.29
C THR A 23 -51.68 8.64 -2.21
N VAL A 24 -52.15 9.25 -1.12
CA VAL A 24 -51.28 9.74 -0.03
C VAL A 24 -50.50 8.62 0.65
N GLY A 25 -51.12 7.46 0.90
CA GLY A 25 -50.44 6.32 1.53
C GLY A 25 -49.28 5.77 0.71
N VAL A 26 -49.42 5.74 -0.63
CA VAL A 26 -48.38 5.25 -1.53
C VAL A 26 -47.23 6.26 -1.62
N THR A 27 -47.51 7.57 -1.70
CA THR A 27 -46.46 8.61 -1.81
C THR A 27 -45.56 8.66 -0.57
N VAL A 28 -46.11 8.49 0.63
CA VAL A 28 -45.33 8.50 1.88
C VAL A 28 -44.35 7.32 1.93
N LEU A 29 -44.78 6.12 1.50
CA LEU A 29 -43.90 4.94 1.43
C LEU A 29 -42.79 5.11 0.37
N TYR A 30 -43.10 5.70 -0.78
CA TYR A 30 -42.09 6.02 -1.79
C TYR A 30 -41.06 7.05 -1.30
N GLN A 31 -41.47 8.03 -0.50
CA GLN A 31 -40.55 9.03 0.03
C GLN A 31 -39.54 8.41 1.00
N SER A 32 -40.00 7.49 1.86
CA SER A 32 -39.10 6.75 2.77
C SER A 32 -38.13 5.84 2.02
N SER A 33 -38.58 5.14 0.97
CA SER A 33 -37.70 4.26 0.19
C SER A 33 -36.69 5.03 -0.64
N VAL A 34 -37.07 6.16 -1.26
CA VAL A 34 -36.16 7.05 -1.98
C VAL A 34 -35.10 7.61 -1.03
N SER A 35 -35.50 8.12 0.15
CA SER A 35 -34.56 8.64 1.14
C SER A 35 -33.57 7.57 1.64
N ALA A 36 -34.05 6.34 1.85
CA ALA A 36 -33.19 5.22 2.25
C ALA A 36 -32.20 4.82 1.14
N VAL A 37 -32.62 4.86 -0.14
CA VAL A 37 -31.75 4.60 -1.28
C VAL A 37 -30.73 5.72 -1.46
N GLU A 38 -31.12 6.98 -1.34
CA GLU A 38 -30.21 8.13 -1.40
C GLU A 38 -29.15 8.06 -0.30
N THR A 39 -29.56 7.73 0.93
CA THR A 39 -28.65 7.55 2.06
C THR A 39 -27.64 6.43 1.79
N GLN A 40 -28.11 5.26 1.34
CA GLN A 40 -27.22 4.15 0.98
C GLN A 40 -26.29 4.52 -0.18
N ASN A 41 -26.77 5.26 -1.18
CA ASN A 41 -25.94 5.70 -2.30
C ASN A 41 -24.84 6.66 -1.82
N SER A 42 -25.16 7.57 -0.91
CA SER A 42 -24.19 8.47 -0.29
C SER A 42 -23.13 7.70 0.50
N GLN A 43 -23.54 6.73 1.32
CA GLN A 43 -22.61 5.89 2.09
C GLN A 43 -21.70 5.06 1.18
N LEU A 44 -22.24 4.49 0.11
CA LEU A 44 -21.45 3.74 -0.86
C LEU A 44 -20.46 4.63 -1.60
N ARG A 45 -20.83 5.88 -1.92
CA ARG A 45 -19.91 6.84 -2.54
C ARG A 45 -18.75 7.19 -1.61
N GLU A 46 -19.05 7.48 -0.35
CA GLU A 46 -18.04 7.77 0.67
C GLU A 46 -17.10 6.58 0.88
N GLN A 47 -17.64 5.35 1.00
CA GLN A 47 -16.82 4.15 1.07
C GLN A 47 -15.94 3.98 -0.17
N ASN A 48 -16.48 4.27 -1.37
CA ASN A 48 -15.71 4.16 -2.61
C ASN A 48 -14.56 5.18 -2.66
N GLU A 49 -14.77 6.38 -2.14
CA GLU A 49 -13.73 7.41 -2.01
C GLU A 49 -12.64 6.96 -1.03
N GLN A 50 -13.01 6.47 0.16
CA GLN A 50 -12.06 5.92 1.13
C GLN A 50 -11.24 4.76 0.56
N LEU A 51 -11.90 3.80 -0.11
CA LEU A 51 -11.25 2.67 -0.78
C LEU A 51 -10.26 3.12 -1.86
N ARG A 52 -10.53 4.24 -2.56
CA ARG A 52 -9.62 4.79 -3.56
C ARG A 52 -8.39 5.42 -2.90
N GLU A 53 -8.57 6.14 -1.79
CA GLU A 53 -7.47 6.73 -1.02
C GLU A 53 -6.57 5.65 -0.40
N ASP A 54 -7.16 4.61 0.18
CA ASP A 54 -6.43 3.46 0.72
C ASP A 54 -5.61 2.76 -0.37
N LEU A 55 -6.21 2.58 -1.54
CA LEU A 55 -5.55 1.94 -2.68
C LEU A 55 -4.44 2.81 -3.27
N GLN A 56 -4.59 4.14 -3.26
CA GLN A 56 -3.51 5.05 -3.62
C GLN A 56 -2.35 4.97 -2.62
N THR A 57 -2.66 5.03 -1.32
CA THR A 57 -1.66 4.90 -0.24
C THR A 57 -0.91 3.57 -0.32
N ALA A 58 -1.62 2.47 -0.59
CA ALA A 58 -1.02 1.15 -0.76
C ALA A 58 -0.06 1.12 -1.96
N ARG A 59 -0.43 1.73 -3.09
CA ARG A 59 0.44 1.83 -4.27
C ARG A 59 1.71 2.64 -3.98
N ASP A 60 1.57 3.77 -3.31
CA ASP A 60 2.73 4.61 -2.94
C ASP A 60 3.68 3.84 -2.01
N ARG A 61 3.12 3.07 -1.06
CA ARG A 61 3.91 2.22 -0.17
C ARG A 61 4.63 1.09 -0.91
N VAL A 62 3.98 0.45 -1.89
CA VAL A 62 4.62 -0.56 -2.74
C VAL A 62 5.78 0.05 -3.51
N SER A 63 5.58 1.19 -4.17
CA SER A 63 6.64 1.86 -4.94
C SER A 63 7.83 2.27 -4.06
N SER A 64 7.56 2.73 -2.83
CA SER A 64 8.61 3.04 -1.85
C SER A 64 9.39 1.79 -1.41
N LEU A 65 8.72 0.66 -1.21
CA LEU A 65 9.37 -0.60 -0.86
C LEU A 65 10.21 -1.15 -2.02
N GLU A 66 9.70 -1.10 -3.25
CA GLU A 66 10.46 -1.48 -4.45
C GLU A 66 11.75 -0.67 -4.58
N SER A 67 11.68 0.65 -4.34
CA SER A 67 12.86 1.52 -4.35
C SER A 67 13.87 1.15 -3.26
N GLN A 68 13.40 0.81 -2.05
CA GLN A 68 14.27 0.37 -0.96
C GLN A 68 14.94 -0.98 -1.26
N VAL A 69 14.21 -1.92 -1.87
CA VAL A 69 14.76 -3.22 -2.28
C VAL A 69 15.87 -3.01 -3.31
N SER A 70 15.63 -2.20 -4.34
CA SER A 70 16.66 -1.91 -5.36
C SER A 70 17.91 -1.25 -4.77
N GLN A 71 17.73 -0.36 -3.79
CA GLN A 71 18.85 0.26 -3.08
C GLN A 71 19.67 -0.75 -2.27
N LEU A 72 18.99 -1.65 -1.54
CA LEU A 72 19.63 -2.70 -0.77
C LEU A 72 20.38 -3.70 -1.66
N GLU A 73 19.82 -4.06 -2.81
CA GLU A 73 20.49 -4.91 -3.81
C GLU A 73 21.79 -4.27 -4.29
N SER A 74 21.77 -2.97 -4.62
CA SER A 74 22.98 -2.23 -5.01
C SER A 74 24.02 -2.14 -3.87
N GLU A 75 23.57 -2.03 -2.63
CA GLU A 75 24.46 -2.01 -1.46
C GLU A 75 25.12 -3.38 -1.24
N ILE A 76 24.37 -4.48 -1.43
CA ILE A 76 24.91 -5.84 -1.36
C ILE A 76 25.98 -6.04 -2.44
N GLU A 77 25.71 -5.68 -3.69
CA GLU A 77 26.70 -5.80 -4.79
C GLU A 77 27.99 -5.02 -4.48
N SER A 78 27.85 -3.80 -3.94
CA SER A 78 28.99 -2.98 -3.51
C SER A 78 29.80 -3.63 -2.38
N LEU A 79 29.11 -4.20 -1.39
CA LEU A 79 29.76 -4.89 -0.27
C LEU A 79 30.46 -6.17 -0.72
N GLU A 80 29.86 -6.92 -1.64
CA GLU A 80 30.50 -8.10 -2.23
C GLU A 80 31.78 -7.73 -2.98
N SER A 81 31.74 -6.67 -3.80
CA SER A 81 32.93 -6.17 -4.50
C SER A 81 34.02 -5.70 -3.54
N GLN A 82 33.65 -5.02 -2.44
CA GLN A 82 34.61 -4.62 -1.41
C GLN A 82 35.23 -5.82 -0.69
N LEU A 83 34.43 -6.86 -0.43
CA LEU A 83 34.93 -8.10 0.20
C LEU A 83 35.92 -8.83 -0.71
N GLU A 84 35.66 -8.87 -2.01
CA GLU A 84 36.59 -9.44 -3.00
C GLU A 84 37.90 -8.65 -3.06
N GLN A 85 37.83 -7.32 -3.06
CA GLN A 85 39.02 -6.46 -3.01
C GLN A 85 39.84 -6.71 -1.74
N VAL A 86 39.21 -6.72 -0.57
CA VAL A 86 39.89 -6.99 0.71
C VAL A 86 40.53 -8.37 0.73
N ARG A 87 39.88 -9.39 0.13
CA ARG A 87 40.47 -10.73 0.00
C ARG A 87 41.70 -10.71 -0.90
N SER A 88 41.62 -10.05 -2.05
CA SER A 88 42.73 -9.89 -2.98
C SER A 88 43.90 -9.16 -2.32
N ASP A 89 43.65 -8.06 -1.62
CA ASP A 89 44.67 -7.30 -0.90
C ASP A 89 45.33 -8.14 0.20
N ARG A 90 44.53 -8.93 0.93
CA ARG A 90 45.03 -9.85 1.96
C ARG A 90 45.90 -10.95 1.36
N ASP A 91 45.51 -11.49 0.21
CA ASP A 91 46.27 -12.54 -0.47
C ASP A 91 47.58 -11.98 -1.04
N ALA A 92 47.56 -10.79 -1.65
CA ALA A 92 48.75 -10.09 -2.12
C ALA A 92 49.71 -9.75 -0.97
N ALA A 93 49.20 -9.23 0.15
CA ALA A 93 50.02 -8.95 1.33
C ALA A 93 50.65 -10.23 1.92
N ARG A 94 49.97 -11.38 1.81
CA ARG A 94 50.53 -12.67 2.23
C ARG A 94 51.67 -13.11 1.31
N GLU A 95 51.51 -12.97 0.00
CA GLU A 95 52.56 -13.28 -0.98
C GLU A 95 53.79 -12.37 -0.83
N ASP A 96 53.57 -11.07 -0.59
CA ASP A 96 54.64 -10.11 -0.29
C ASP A 96 55.40 -10.52 0.97
N LEU A 97 54.69 -10.86 2.05
CA LEU A 97 55.30 -11.34 3.29
C LEU A 97 56.10 -12.62 3.09
N GLN A 98 55.56 -13.59 2.33
CA GLN A 98 56.26 -14.82 2.01
C GLN A 98 57.56 -14.52 1.24
N THR A 99 57.48 -13.68 0.21
CA THR A 99 58.64 -13.28 -0.60
C THR A 99 59.74 -12.63 0.24
N VAL A 100 59.35 -11.72 1.15
CA VAL A 100 60.31 -11.07 2.07
C VAL A 100 60.92 -12.09 3.03
N CYS A 101 60.12 -12.98 3.60
CA CYS A 101 60.59 -14.02 4.53
C CYS A 101 61.51 -15.05 3.86
N GLU A 102 61.32 -15.36 2.57
CA GLU A 102 62.22 -16.24 1.80
C GLU A 102 63.58 -15.57 1.51
N GLN A 103 63.60 -14.25 1.30
CA GLN A 103 64.83 -13.50 1.02
C GLN A 103 65.62 -13.16 2.29
N TRP A 104 64.93 -12.93 3.42
CA TRP A 104 65.53 -12.42 4.66
C TRP A 104 66.71 -13.23 5.25
N PRO A 105 66.67 -14.58 5.33
CA PRO A 105 67.74 -15.38 5.92
C PRO A 105 69.07 -15.31 5.14
N GLN A 106 69.03 -14.81 3.90
CA GLN A 106 70.23 -14.65 3.08
C GLN A 106 71.06 -13.42 3.50
N GLU A 107 70.42 -12.43 4.11
CA GLU A 107 71.04 -11.15 4.46
C GLU A 107 71.14 -10.89 5.97
N ASN A 108 70.42 -11.64 6.81
CA ASN A 108 70.32 -11.40 8.25
C ASN A 108 70.51 -12.65 9.12
N GLU A 109 71.05 -12.45 10.32
CA GLU A 109 71.40 -13.51 11.29
C GLU A 109 70.19 -14.09 12.05
N SER A 110 69.04 -13.40 12.06
CA SER A 110 67.81 -13.85 12.74
C SER A 110 66.54 -13.58 11.92
N VAL A 111 65.58 -14.50 12.02
CA VAL A 111 64.29 -14.45 11.31
C VAL A 111 63.23 -13.75 12.17
N PRO A 112 62.42 -12.81 11.62
CA PRO A 112 61.35 -12.13 12.36
C PRO A 112 60.18 -13.06 12.72
N GLU A 113 59.52 -12.80 13.85
CA GLU A 113 58.32 -13.55 14.31
C GLU A 113 57.15 -13.49 13.30
N ALA A 114 57.08 -12.44 12.48
CA ALA A 114 56.11 -12.32 11.40
C ALA A 114 56.25 -13.45 10.36
N CYS A 115 57.42 -14.08 10.22
CA CYS A 115 57.69 -15.18 9.29
C CYS A 115 57.35 -16.56 9.85
N ASP A 116 57.12 -16.71 11.17
CA ASP A 116 56.85 -18.02 11.80
C ASP A 116 55.47 -18.59 11.43
N ASN A 117 54.55 -17.76 10.92
CA ASN A 117 53.14 -18.11 10.72
C ASN A 117 52.64 -17.83 9.28
N VAL A 118 53.55 -17.60 8.33
CA VAL A 118 53.21 -17.36 6.92
C VAL A 118 53.14 -18.70 6.20
N GLU A 119 52.00 -19.41 6.33
CA GLU A 119 51.69 -20.64 5.56
C GLU A 119 50.99 -20.41 4.22
#